data_AF-X0Y6J2-F1
#
_entry.id   AF-X0Y6J2-F1
#
_cell.length_a   1.000
_cell.length_b   1.000
_cell.length_c   1.000
_cell.angle_alpha   90.00
_cell.angle_beta   90.00
_cell.angle_gamma   90.00
#
_symmetry.space_group_name_H-M   'P 1'
#
loop_
_entity.id
_entity.type
_entity.pdbx_description
1 polymer ?
#
loop_
_entity_poly.entity_id
_entity_poly.type
_entity_poly.pdbx_seq_one_letter_code
_entity_poly.pdbx_strand_id
1 'polypeptide(L)'
;GKIPPMPEVMQGQGIRPIYTSPVAKAQEQVEANGLMRSLQVLTPFLEMEPTVTDRFDGDEIAKGVFEMFSVRPRFLRSDQATQAIRDQRKKDQQEEQQAKNMQSAGQGFESITRAGQNLQQIESGKE
;
A
#
# COMPACT_ATOMS: atom_id res chain seq x y z
N GLY A 1 31.75 20.81 29.08
CA GLY A 1 32.53 20.59 27.86
C GLY A 1 32.78 21.92 27.18
N LYS A 2 34.02 22.23 26.80
CA LYS A 2 34.34 23.44 26.03
C LYS A 2 33.89 23.23 24.60
N ILE A 3 32.98 24.08 24.12
CA ILE A 3 32.56 24.08 22.71
C ILE A 3 33.80 24.43 21.88
N PRO A 4 34.08 23.71 20.78
CA PRO A 4 35.21 24.03 19.91
C PRO A 4 35.09 25.47 19.38
N PRO A 5 36.22 26.14 19.12
CA PRO A 5 36.19 27.48 18.55
C PRO A 5 35.44 27.46 17.21
N MET A 6 34.69 28.53 16.98
CA MET A 6 33.89 28.69 15.78
C MET A 6 34.78 28.59 14.52
N PRO A 7 34.39 27.80 13.50
CA PRO A 7 35.14 27.71 12.25
C PRO A 7 35.42 29.08 11.65
N GLU A 8 36.62 29.28 11.09
CA GLU A 8 37.06 30.58 10.53
C GLU A 8 36.09 31.12 9.47
N VAL A 9 35.48 30.22 8.69
CA VAL A 9 34.47 30.55 7.67
C VAL A 9 33.15 31.13 8.23
N MET A 10 32.90 30.95 9.54
CA MET A 10 31.71 31.45 10.23
C MET A 10 32.00 32.70 11.10
N GLN A 11 33.26 33.11 11.21
CA GLN A 11 33.65 34.30 11.96
C GLN A 11 33.19 35.56 11.20
N GLY A 12 32.38 36.40 11.84
CA GLY A 12 31.83 37.63 11.23
C GLY A 12 30.51 37.45 10.47
N GLN A 13 29.99 36.22 10.35
CA GLN A 13 28.65 35.98 9.83
C GLN A 13 27.62 36.06 10.97
N GLY A 14 26.49 36.72 10.73
CA GLY A 14 25.37 36.78 11.68
C GLY A 14 24.71 35.40 11.82
N ILE A 15 25.17 34.60 12.79
CA ILE A 15 24.58 33.28 13.08
C ILE A 15 23.25 33.49 13.81
N ARG A 16 22.16 32.96 13.23
CA ARG A 16 20.88 32.82 13.92
C ARG A 16 20.74 31.38 14.43
N PRO A 17 20.97 31.12 15.73
CA PRO A 17 20.76 29.79 16.27
C PRO A 17 19.27 29.45 16.23
N ILE A 18 18.88 28.49 15.38
CA ILE A 18 17.54 27.91 15.41
C ILE A 18 17.51 26.91 16.57
N TYR A 19 16.92 27.32 17.70
CA TYR A 19 16.74 26.43 18.84
C TYR A 19 15.60 25.45 18.54
N THR A 20 15.94 24.30 17.96
CA THR A 20 14.99 23.18 17.92
C THR A 20 14.86 22.64 19.34
N SER A 21 13.67 22.77 19.94
CA SER A 21 13.42 22.37 21.33
C SER A 21 13.77 20.89 21.51
N PRO A 22 14.65 20.52 22.47
CA PRO A 22 14.92 19.11 22.80
C PRO A 22 13.65 18.33 23.15
N VAL A 23 12.67 19.01 23.74
CA VAL A 23 11.36 18.43 24.07
C VAL A 23 10.57 18.11 22.81
N ALA A 24 10.58 19.00 21.81
CA ALA A 24 9.88 18.74 20.54
C ALA A 24 10.48 17.53 19.81
N LYS A 25 11.82 17.43 19.78
CA LYS A 25 12.50 16.25 19.21
C LYS A 25 12.18 14.96 19.98
N ALA A 26 12.13 15.03 21.31
CA ALA A 26 11.74 13.88 22.13
C ALA A 26 10.28 13.46 21.87
N GLN A 27 9.36 14.41 21.70
CA GLN A 27 7.97 14.13 21.35
C GLN A 27 7.86 13.45 19.98
N GLU A 28 8.57 13.95 18.96
CA GLU A 28 8.63 13.34 17.63
C GLU A 28 9.17 11.91 17.70
N GLN A 29 10.18 11.65 18.52
CA GLN A 29 10.73 10.31 18.69
C GLN A 29 9.73 9.36 19.37
N VAL A 30 8.98 9.83 20.37
CA VAL A 30 7.90 9.05 21.00
C VAL A 30 6.81 8.72 19.99
N GLU A 31 6.41 9.68 19.15
CA GLU A 31 5.44 9.44 18.07
C GLU A 31 5.95 8.39 17.07
N ALA A 32 7.20 8.52 16.62
CA ALA A 32 7.80 7.59 15.66
C ALA A 32 7.84 6.16 16.24
N ASN A 33 8.18 6.02 17.52
CA ASN A 33 8.17 4.74 18.20
C ASN A 33 6.76 4.15 18.31
N GLY A 34 5.74 4.98 18.60
CA GLY A 34 4.34 4.55 18.64
C GLY A 34 3.87 4.00 17.28
N LEU A 35 4.16 4.74 16.20
CA LEU A 35 3.86 4.30 14.84
C LEU A 35 4.55 2.98 14.49
N MET A 36 5.86 2.88 14.75
CA MET A 36 6.62 1.64 14.47
C MET A 36 6.05 0.43 15.21
N ARG A 37 5.68 0.59 16.49
CA ARG A 37 5.06 -0.49 17.27
C ARG A 37 3.69 -0.88 16.74
N SER A 38 2.88 0.09 16.32
CA SER A 38 1.57 -0.19 15.72
C SER A 38 1.70 -1.04 14.45
N LEU A 39 2.66 -0.70 13.59
CA LEU A 39 2.93 -1.46 12.37
C LEU A 39 3.42 -2.87 12.69
N GLN A 40 4.34 -3.03 13.65
CA GLN A 40 4.83 -4.35 14.06
C GLN A 40 3.72 -5.28 14.56
N VAL A 41 2.74 -4.74 15.28
CA VAL A 41 1.58 -5.52 15.75
C VAL A 41 0.65 -5.90 14.60
N LEU A 42 0.48 -5.02 13.61
CA LEU A 42 -0.40 -5.27 12.46
C LEU A 42 0.21 -6.20 11.40
N THR A 43 1.54 -6.23 11.25
CA THR A 43 2.23 -7.09 10.28
C THR A 43 1.75 -8.54 10.26
N PRO A 44 1.70 -9.29 11.38
CA PRO A 44 1.28 -10.69 11.35
C PRO A 44 -0.16 -10.88 10.86
N PHE A 45 -1.04 -9.90 11.04
CA PHE A 45 -2.43 -9.97 10.54
C PHE A 45 -2.51 -9.89 9.02
N LEU A 46 -1.49 -9.34 8.34
CA LEU A 46 -1.43 -9.32 6.87
C LEU A 46 -1.10 -10.70 6.28
N GLU A 47 -0.48 -11.57 7.08
CA GLU A 47 -0.04 -12.91 6.68
C GLU A 47 -0.96 -14.01 7.22
N MET A 48 -2.02 -13.64 7.96
CA MET A 48 -2.97 -14.60 8.52
C MET A 48 -3.81 -15.26 7.43
N GLU A 49 -4.03 -16.57 7.60
CA GLU A 49 -4.89 -17.37 6.71
C GLU A 49 -6.33 -16.82 6.67
N PRO A 50 -6.97 -16.77 5.49
CA PRO A 50 -8.30 -16.16 5.31
C PRO A 50 -9.37 -16.70 6.27
N THR A 51 -9.34 -18.01 6.53
CA THR A 51 -10.33 -18.70 7.39
C THR A 51 -10.26 -18.28 8.85
N VAL A 52 -9.10 -17.81 9.32
CA VAL A 52 -8.94 -17.28 10.68
C VAL A 52 -9.35 -15.81 10.71
N THR A 53 -9.08 -15.06 9.64
CA THR A 53 -9.44 -13.65 9.54
C THR A 53 -10.95 -13.40 9.47
N ASP A 54 -11.77 -14.38 9.04
CA ASP A 54 -13.24 -14.26 9.01
C ASP A 54 -13.87 -13.96 10.37
N ARG A 55 -13.18 -14.23 11.48
CA ARG A 55 -13.67 -13.97 12.84
C ARG A 55 -13.32 -12.57 13.35
N PHE A 56 -12.45 -11.85 12.65
CA PHE A 56 -11.87 -10.59 13.10
C PHE A 56 -12.31 -9.44 12.19
N ASP A 57 -12.64 -8.30 12.80
CA ASP A 57 -12.76 -7.05 12.07
C ASP A 57 -11.39 -6.38 11.99
N GLY A 58 -10.74 -6.49 10.83
CA GLY A 58 -9.42 -5.91 10.60
C GLY A 58 -9.39 -4.39 10.72
N ASP A 59 -10.50 -3.71 10.42
CA ASP A 59 -10.58 -2.24 10.50
C ASP A 59 -10.63 -1.79 11.95
N GLU A 60 -11.45 -2.45 12.77
CA GLU A 60 -11.55 -2.14 14.21
C GLU A 60 -10.28 -2.53 14.98
N ILE A 61 -9.62 -3.64 14.59
CA ILE A 61 -8.29 -3.99 15.13
C ILE A 61 -7.27 -2.91 14.79
N ALA A 62 -7.21 -2.47 13.53
CA ALA A 62 -6.27 -1.43 13.11
C ALA A 62 -6.50 -0.13 13.88
N LYS A 63 -7.76 0.32 14.00
CA LYS A 63 -8.14 1.49 14.80
C LYS A 63 -7.72 1.35 16.26
N GLY A 64 -8.05 0.23 16.90
CA GLY A 64 -7.68 -0.04 18.29
C GLY A 64 -6.17 -0.08 18.52
N VAL A 65 -5.39 -0.63 17.59
CA VAL A 65 -3.92 -0.65 17.67
C VAL A 65 -3.34 0.76 17.52
N PHE A 66 -3.89 1.59 16.62
CA PHE A 66 -3.46 2.98 16.47
C PHE A 66 -3.76 3.83 17.71
N GLU A 67 -4.93 3.63 18.32
CA GLU A 67 -5.29 4.28 19.58
C GLU A 67 -4.36 3.84 20.73
N MET A 68 -4.11 2.54 20.86
CA MET A 68 -3.26 1.96 21.89
C MET A 68 -1.83 2.52 21.85
N PHE A 69 -1.28 2.74 20.66
CA PHE A 69 0.06 3.33 20.49
C PHE A 69 0.06 4.83 20.25
N SER A 70 -1.08 5.51 20.45
CA SER A 70 -1.23 6.96 20.33
C SER A 70 -0.74 7.51 18.97
N VAL A 71 -1.03 6.80 17.88
CA VAL A 71 -0.71 7.24 16.52
C VAL A 71 -1.56 8.45 16.19
N ARG A 72 -0.91 9.55 15.77
CA ARG A 72 -1.65 10.79 15.47
C ARG A 72 -2.54 10.61 14.23
N PRO A 73 -3.78 11.14 14.26
CA PRO A 73 -4.72 11.03 13.13
C PRO A 73 -4.18 11.58 11.81
N ARG A 74 -3.24 12.54 11.84
CA ARG A 74 -2.60 13.08 10.63
C ARG A 74 -1.88 12.02 9.77
N PHE A 75 -1.52 10.89 10.36
CA PHE A 75 -0.87 9.77 9.66
C PHE A 75 -1.89 8.75 9.12
N LEU A 76 -3.16 8.89 9.49
CA LEU A 76 -4.23 7.96 9.14
C LEU A 76 -5.12 8.61 8.07
N ARG A 77 -5.62 7.78 7.16
CA ARG A 77 -6.66 8.23 6.22
C ARG A 77 -7.99 8.29 6.94
N SER A 78 -8.87 9.19 6.52
CA SER A 78 -10.26 9.17 6.97
C SER A 78 -10.97 7.92 6.45
N ASP A 79 -12.02 7.51 7.16
CA ASP A 79 -12.86 6.37 6.76
C ASP A 79 -13.40 6.56 5.33
N GLN A 80 -13.82 7.79 5.00
CA GLN A 80 -14.29 8.13 3.65
C GLN A 80 -13.21 7.95 2.58
N ALA A 81 -11.97 8.40 2.85
CA ALA A 81 -10.87 8.25 1.90
C ALA A 81 -10.47 6.78 1.71
N THR A 82 -10.48 6.01 2.80
CA THR A 82 -10.22 4.57 2.76
C THR A 82 -11.31 3.83 1.96
N GLN A 83 -12.57 4.18 2.18
CA GLN A 83 -13.69 3.58 1.45
C GLN A 83 -13.62 3.89 -0.05
N ALA A 84 -13.35 5.15 -0.42
CA ALA A 84 -13.18 5.53 -1.82
C ALA A 84 -12.07 4.74 -2.54
N ILE A 85 -10.94 4.49 -1.87
CA ILE A 85 -9.85 3.66 -2.42
C ILE A 85 -10.29 2.20 -2.61
N ARG A 86 -11.08 1.66 -1.69
CA ARG A 86 -11.60 0.28 -1.79
C ARG A 86 -12.61 0.16 -2.92
N ASP A 87 -13.49 1.13 -3.07
CA ASP A 87 -14.48 1.14 -4.14
C ASP A 87 -13.81 1.27 -5.50
N GLN A 88 -12.79 2.13 -5.62
CA GLN A 88 -11.97 2.22 -6.82
C GLN A 88 -11.28 0.89 -7.12
N ARG A 89 -10.64 0.26 -6.13
CA ARG A 89 -9.97 -1.04 -6.32
C ARG A 89 -10.95 -2.14 -6.75
N LYS A 90 -12.16 -2.17 -6.18
CA LYS A 90 -13.21 -3.11 -6.58
C LYS A 90 -13.62 -2.89 -8.04
N LYS A 91 -13.78 -1.64 -8.45
CA LYS A 91 -14.08 -1.28 -9.84
C LYS A 91 -12.97 -1.72 -10.78
N ASP A 92 -11.71 -1.41 -10.44
CA ASP A 92 -10.54 -1.79 -11.23
C ASP A 92 -10.44 -3.32 -11.38
N GLN A 93 -10.70 -4.07 -10.30
CA GLN A 93 -10.72 -5.54 -10.33
C GLN A 93 -11.84 -6.10 -11.20
N GLN A 94 -13.02 -5.48 -11.21
CA GLN A 94 -14.14 -5.89 -12.08
C GLN A 94 -13.81 -5.66 -13.56
N GLU A 95 -13.23 -4.50 -13.88
CA GLU A 95 -12.80 -4.18 -15.25
C GLU A 95 -11.70 -5.14 -15.72
N GLU A 96 -10.72 -5.44 -14.86
CA GLU A 96 -9.65 -6.38 -15.16
C GLU A 96 -10.20 -7.80 -15.39
N GLN A 97 -11.18 -8.24 -14.59
CA GLN A 97 -11.81 -9.55 -14.78
C GLN A 97 -12.59 -9.62 -16.09
N GLN A 98 -13.31 -8.56 -16.47
CA GLN A 98 -14.05 -8.51 -17.72
C GLN A 98 -13.09 -8.52 -18.93
N ALA A 99 -11.99 -7.77 -18.86
CA ALA A 99 -10.97 -7.75 -19.89
C ALA A 99 -10.32 -9.14 -20.08
N LYS A 100 -9.97 -9.82 -18.97
CA LYS A 100 -9.45 -11.19 -19.01
C LYS A 100 -10.44 -12.16 -19.65
N ASN A 101 -11.72 -12.08 -19.28
CA ASN A 101 -12.75 -12.95 -19.86
C ASN A 101 -12.91 -12.73 -21.37
N MET A 102 -12.88 -11.47 -21.83
CA MET A 102 -12.99 -11.14 -23.25
C MET A 102 -11.76 -11.60 -24.04
N GLN A 103 -10.56 -11.46 -23.48
CA GLN A 103 -9.33 -11.95 -24.08
C GLN A 103 -9.33 -13.48 -24.20
N SER A 104 -9.74 -14.20 -23.15
CA SER A 104 -9.86 -15.66 -23.19
C SER A 104 -10.91 -16.13 -24.20
N ALA A 105 -12.04 -15.42 -24.32
CA ALA A 105 -13.06 -15.72 -25.32
C ALA A 105 -12.55 -15.50 -26.76
N GLY A 106 -11.81 -14.41 -27.00
CA GLY A 106 -11.19 -14.13 -28.30
C GLY A 106 -10.17 -15.20 -28.70
N GLN A 107 -9.30 -15.63 -27.78
CA GLN A 107 -8.34 -16.71 -28.02
C GLN A 107 -9.02 -18.07 -28.28
N GLY A 108 -10.11 -18.36 -27.56
CA GLY A 108 -10.93 -19.55 -27.80
C GLY A 108 -11.56 -19.54 -29.20
N PHE A 109 -12.10 -18.40 -29.63
CA PHE A 109 -12.71 -18.27 -30.94
C PHE A 109 -11.68 -18.36 -32.08
N GLU A 110 -10.52 -17.72 -31.95
CA GLU A 110 -9.45 -17.81 -32.93
C GLU A 110 -8.90 -19.23 -33.07
N SER A 111 -8.77 -19.97 -31.96
CA SER A 111 -8.27 -21.34 -31.98
C SER A 111 -9.26 -22.31 -32.63
N ILE A 112 -10.56 -22.17 -32.36
CA ILE A 112 -11.63 -22.93 -33.04
C ILE A 112 -11.67 -22.58 -34.53
N THR A 113 -11.56 -21.30 -34.88
CA THR A 113 -11.58 -20.84 -36.28
C THR A 113 -10.39 -21.39 -37.05
N ARG A 114 -9.16 -21.32 -36.49
CA ARG A 114 -7.97 -21.92 -37.10
C ARG A 114 -8.06 -23.44 -37.21
N ALA A 115 -8.61 -24.13 -36.21
CA ALA A 115 -8.81 -25.58 -36.26
C ALA A 115 -9.79 -25.98 -37.38
N GLY A 116 -10.90 -25.25 -37.54
CA GLY A 116 -11.86 -25.45 -38.62
C GLY A 116 -11.26 -25.20 -40.01
N GLN A 117 -10.47 -24.14 -40.17
CA GLN A 117 -9.76 -23.85 -41.43
C GLN A 117 -8.74 -24.94 -41.81
N ASN A 118 -7.99 -25.45 -40.84
CA ASN A 118 -7.02 -26.53 -41.08
C ASN A 118 -7.72 -27.84 -41.50
N LEU A 119 -8.88 -28.15 -40.92
CA LEU A 119 -9.66 -29.34 -41.29
C LEU A 119 -10.21 -29.24 -42.72
N GLN A 120 -10.72 -28.07 -43.12
CA GLN A 120 -11.22 -27.84 -44.47
C GLN A 120 -10.12 -27.94 -45.54
N GLN A 121 -8.89 -27.52 -45.24
CA GLN A 121 -7.76 -27.66 -46.16
C GLN A 121 -7.34 -29.13 -46.36
N ILE A 122 -7.47 -29.97 -45.33
CA ILE A 122 -7.13 -31.40 -45.42
C ILE A 122 -8.17 -32.16 -46.25
N GLU A 123 -9.46 -31.80 -46.16
CA GLU A 123 -10.52 -32.40 -46.98
C GLU A 123 -10.43 -31.97 -48.45
N SER A 124 -10.03 -30.74 -48.72
CA SER A 124 -9.92 -30.20 -50.10
C SER A 124 -8.67 -30.66 -50.86
N GLY A 125 -7.68 -31.23 -50.17
CA GLY A 125 -6.43 -31.72 -50.77
C GLY A 125 -6.43 -33.22 -51.14
N LYS A 126 -7.60 -33.89 -51.07
CA LYS A 126 -7.76 -35.32 -51.37
C LYS A 126 -8.49 -35.64 -52.68
N GLU A 127 -8.81 -34.63 -53.50
CA GLU A 127 -9.18 -34.81 -54.92
C GLU A 127 -7.96 -34.60 -55.83
#